data_AF-A0A235HUW7-F1
#
_entry.id   AF-A0A235HUW7-F1
#
_cell.length_a   1.000
_cell.length_b   1.000
_cell.length_c   1.000
_cell.angle_alpha   90.00
_cell.angle_beta   90.00
_cell.angle_gamma   90.00
#
_symmetry.space_group_name_H-M   'P 1'
#
loop_
_entity.id
_entity.type
_entity.pdbx_description
1 polymer ?
#
loop_
_entity_poly.entity_id
_entity_poly.type
_entity_poly.pdbx_seq_one_letter_code
_entity_poly.pdbx_strand_id
1 'polypeptide(L)'
;MTVINGFTRQETIALAGTTSNRLQYLERTGLIVPHRYGSTKKPTVIYTWEQVLEIRAIKNLRQEISLQTVRKIIEFLDDKGFDDQLRDKKLVVLNDEVYWVMPDWSDFPRVIKVADKRNQGIGQYILITIPSLFEIVNEIWKAAERSEVINLESFKQRAKAKPRLIA
;
A
#
# COMPACT_ATOMS: atom_id res chain seq x y z
N MET A 1 29.05 -8.35 7.79
CA MET A 1 27.85 -7.77 8.43
C MET A 1 26.90 -7.39 7.32
N THR A 2 25.76 -8.05 7.19
CA THR A 2 24.73 -7.70 6.21
C THR A 2 24.12 -6.36 6.62
N VAL A 3 24.42 -5.29 5.87
CA VAL A 3 23.78 -3.99 6.07
C VAL A 3 22.30 -4.20 5.73
N ILE A 4 21.43 -4.17 6.73
CA ILE A 4 19.98 -4.29 6.51
C ILE A 4 19.53 -2.98 5.85
N ASN A 5 19.43 -3.00 4.53
CA ASN A 5 18.91 -1.89 3.75
C ASN A 5 17.41 -1.75 4.01
N GLY A 6 17.01 -0.67 4.68
CA GLY A 6 15.61 -0.39 4.99
C GLY A 6 15.41 0.98 5.62
N PHE A 7 14.19 1.25 6.03
CA PHE A 7 13.71 2.55 6.49
C PHE A 7 13.42 2.51 7.98
N THR A 8 13.79 3.57 8.71
CA THR A 8 13.40 3.72 10.11
C THR A 8 11.89 3.95 10.23
N ARG A 9 11.39 3.95 11.47
CA ARG A 9 9.97 4.26 11.74
C ARG A 9 9.55 5.62 11.18
N GLN A 10 10.35 6.68 11.42
CA GLN A 10 10.00 8.03 10.96
C GLN A 10 10.02 8.12 9.44
N GLU A 11 11.02 7.53 8.80
CA GLU A 11 11.10 7.47 7.34
C GLU A 11 9.92 6.69 6.76
N THR A 12 9.54 5.56 7.36
CA THR A 12 8.39 4.76 6.92
C THR A 12 7.08 5.52 7.04
N ILE A 13 6.87 6.27 8.13
CA ILE A 13 5.70 7.14 8.31
C ILE A 13 5.61 8.17 7.19
N ALA A 14 6.73 8.84 6.89
CA ALA A 14 6.79 9.84 5.82
C ALA A 14 6.54 9.23 4.44
N LEU A 15 7.24 8.13 4.11
CA LEU A 15 7.17 7.50 2.79
C LEU A 15 5.82 6.81 2.53
N ALA A 16 5.25 6.13 3.52
CA ALA A 16 3.97 5.44 3.35
C ALA A 16 2.75 6.37 3.53
N GLY A 17 2.96 7.63 3.96
CA GLY A 17 1.88 8.58 4.22
C GLY A 17 0.91 8.09 5.30
N THR A 18 1.44 7.45 6.34
CA THR A 18 0.66 6.87 7.46
C THR A 18 0.91 7.63 8.76
N THR A 19 0.28 7.23 9.86
CA THR A 19 0.53 7.79 11.20
C THR A 19 1.24 6.77 12.09
N SER A 20 1.92 7.24 13.14
CA SER A 20 2.61 6.33 14.08
C SER A 20 1.65 5.31 14.71
N ASN A 21 0.42 5.73 15.05
CA ASN A 21 -0.60 4.84 15.62
C ASN A 21 -1.06 3.78 14.61
N ARG A 22 -1.23 4.17 13.34
CA ARG A 22 -1.60 3.22 12.27
C ARG A 22 -0.48 2.22 12.01
N LEU A 23 0.77 2.68 11.96
CA LEU A 23 1.93 1.81 11.81
C LEU A 23 2.08 0.83 12.97
N GLN A 24 1.96 1.32 14.21
CA GLN A 24 2.01 0.47 15.42
C GLN A 24 0.89 -0.57 15.43
N TYR A 25 -0.29 -0.20 14.96
CA TYR A 25 -1.40 -1.14 14.82
C TYR A 25 -1.04 -2.26 13.84
N LEU A 26 -0.55 -1.94 12.64
CA LEU A 26 -0.17 -2.93 11.63
C LEU A 26 0.89 -3.90 12.16
N GLU A 27 1.86 -3.39 12.92
CA GLU A 27 2.87 -4.19 13.62
C GLU A 27 2.23 -5.14 14.65
N ARG A 28 1.37 -4.60 15.52
CA ARG A 28 0.74 -5.37 16.59
C ARG A 28 -0.16 -6.49 16.07
N THR A 29 -0.76 -6.28 14.90
CA THR A 29 -1.65 -7.26 14.29
C THR A 29 -0.92 -8.25 13.38
N GLY A 30 0.41 -8.18 13.27
CA GLY A 30 1.20 -9.07 12.43
C GLY A 30 1.13 -8.77 10.93
N LEU A 31 0.30 -7.81 10.51
CA LEU A 31 0.15 -7.40 9.10
C LEU A 31 1.46 -6.86 8.51
N ILE A 32 2.31 -6.28 9.37
CA ILE A 32 3.66 -5.87 9.00
C ILE A 32 4.61 -6.31 10.12
N VAL A 33 5.62 -7.11 9.78
CA VAL A 33 6.61 -7.59 10.76
C VAL A 33 7.97 -6.95 10.48
N PRO A 34 8.31 -5.80 11.09
CA PRO A 34 9.58 -5.13 10.81
C PRO A 34 10.77 -5.89 11.41
N HIS A 35 11.95 -5.63 10.85
CA HIS A 35 13.20 -6.15 11.40
C HIS A 35 13.59 -5.35 12.65
N ARG A 36 13.90 -6.04 13.74
CA ARG A 36 14.30 -5.43 15.01
C ARG A 36 15.69 -5.94 15.40
N TYR A 37 16.59 -5.03 15.77
CA TYR A 37 17.93 -5.40 16.27
C TYR A 37 18.42 -4.43 17.34
N GLY A 38 19.46 -4.82 18.08
CA GLY A 38 20.00 -4.05 19.20
C GLY A 38 19.41 -4.46 20.55
N SER A 39 19.43 -3.54 21.53
CA SER A 39 19.00 -3.83 22.91
C SER A 39 17.50 -4.16 22.99
N THR A 40 17.15 -5.17 23.79
CA THR A 40 15.76 -5.59 24.06
C THR A 40 14.87 -4.47 24.61
N LYS A 41 15.44 -3.46 25.30
CA LYS A 41 14.67 -2.33 25.86
C LYS A 41 14.35 -1.23 24.85
N LYS A 42 15.20 -1.03 23.84
CA LYS A 42 15.04 0.00 22.79
C LYS A 42 15.60 -0.54 21.48
N PRO A 43 14.92 -1.49 20.82
CA PRO A 43 15.39 -2.05 19.58
C PRO A 43 15.30 -1.01 18.48
N THR A 44 16.31 -0.99 17.61
CA THR A 44 16.23 -0.30 16.32
C THR A 44 15.28 -1.08 15.43
N VAL A 45 14.29 -0.38 14.86
CA VAL A 45 13.23 -0.97 14.02
C VAL A 45 13.42 -0.49 12.59
N ILE A 46 13.59 -1.43 11.66
CA ILE A 46 13.79 -1.19 10.24
C ILE A 46 12.72 -1.90 9.41
N TYR A 47 12.17 -1.16 8.46
CA TYR A 47 11.17 -1.63 7.50
C TYR A 47 11.82 -1.81 6.14
N THR A 48 11.52 -2.90 5.46
CA THR A 48 11.98 -3.12 4.09
C THR A 48 11.21 -2.25 3.11
N TRP A 49 11.75 -2.07 1.90
CA TRP A 49 11.05 -1.39 0.81
C TRP A 49 9.68 -2.03 0.52
N GLU A 50 9.66 -3.35 0.49
CA GLU A 50 8.49 -4.22 0.36
C GLU A 50 7.40 -3.90 1.39
N GLN A 51 7.80 -3.67 2.65
CA GLN A 51 6.87 -3.30 3.72
C GLN A 51 6.35 -1.88 3.58
N VAL A 52 7.18 -0.93 3.13
CA VAL A 52 6.72 0.45 2.89
C VAL A 52 5.63 0.47 1.82
N LEU A 53 5.79 -0.30 0.74
CA LEU A 53 4.78 -0.46 -0.32
C LEU A 53 3.49 -1.06 0.23
N GLU A 54 3.60 -2.13 1.01
CA GLU A 54 2.44 -2.83 1.61
C GLU A 54 1.66 -1.90 2.56
N ILE A 55 2.35 -1.16 3.44
CA ILE A 55 1.72 -0.19 4.34
C ILE A 55 0.94 0.87 3.54
N ARG A 56 1.50 1.33 2.42
CA ARG A 56 0.85 2.34 1.58
C ARG A 56 -0.37 1.78 0.85
N ALA A 57 -0.28 0.55 0.33
CA ALA A 57 -1.41 -0.16 -0.28
C ALA A 57 -2.57 -0.34 0.73
N ILE A 58 -2.26 -0.83 1.94
CA ILE A 58 -3.25 -0.96 3.02
C ILE A 58 -3.83 0.42 3.39
N LYS A 59 -3.00 1.46 3.50
CA LYS A 59 -3.46 2.83 3.81
C LYS A 59 -4.45 3.36 2.76
N ASN A 60 -4.21 3.09 1.48
CA ASN A 60 -5.10 3.50 0.39
C ASN A 60 -6.40 2.70 0.41
N LEU A 61 -6.32 1.37 0.54
CA LEU A 61 -7.49 0.49 0.63
C LEU A 61 -8.41 0.87 1.80
N ARG A 62 -7.82 1.24 2.95
CA ARG A 62 -8.56 1.69 4.15
C ARG A 62 -9.27 3.04 4.02
N GLN A 63 -9.08 3.77 2.91
CA GLN A 63 -9.90 4.95 2.62
C GLN A 63 -11.32 4.52 2.21
N GLU A 64 -11.45 3.32 1.64
CA GLU A 64 -12.70 2.80 1.10
C GLU A 64 -13.31 1.69 1.97
N ILE A 65 -12.50 0.89 2.67
CA ILE A 65 -12.99 -0.26 3.46
C ILE A 65 -12.51 -0.30 4.91
N SER A 66 -13.25 -1.04 5.73
CA SER A 66 -12.88 -1.30 7.12
C SER A 66 -11.62 -2.17 7.23
N LEU A 67 -10.93 -2.04 8.35
CA LEU A 67 -9.74 -2.84 8.64
C LEU A 67 -10.04 -4.33 8.87
N GLN A 68 -11.25 -4.63 9.34
CA GLN A 68 -11.70 -6.03 9.43
C GLN A 68 -11.89 -6.63 8.03
N THR A 69 -12.36 -5.83 7.07
CA THR A 69 -12.44 -6.25 5.67
C THR A 69 -11.06 -6.51 5.10
N VAL A 70 -10.06 -5.66 5.37
CA VAL A 70 -8.66 -5.89 4.97
C VAL A 70 -8.13 -7.24 5.50
N ARG A 71 -8.39 -7.57 6.76
CA ARG A 71 -7.97 -8.84 7.35
C ARG A 71 -8.62 -10.03 6.68
N LYS A 72 -9.94 -9.97 6.44
CA LYS A 72 -10.65 -11.02 5.73
C LYS A 72 -10.11 -11.28 4.33
N ILE A 73 -9.63 -10.24 3.64
CA ILE A 73 -8.96 -10.40 2.33
C ILE A 73 -7.66 -11.19 2.48
N ILE A 74 -6.82 -10.80 3.44
CA ILE A 74 -5.52 -11.44 3.69
C ILE A 74 -5.73 -12.90 4.12
N GLU A 75 -6.64 -13.16 5.06
CA GLU A 75 -7.03 -14.51 5.49
C GLU A 75 -7.54 -15.35 4.32
N PHE A 76 -8.40 -14.79 3.47
CA PHE A 76 -8.88 -15.48 2.27
C PHE A 76 -7.75 -15.83 1.29
N LEU A 77 -6.79 -14.91 1.08
CA LEU A 77 -5.67 -15.15 0.17
C LEU A 77 -4.78 -16.28 0.69
N ASP A 78 -4.43 -16.25 1.96
CA ASP A 78 -3.63 -17.29 2.64
C ASP A 78 -4.35 -18.65 2.61
N ASP A 79 -5.63 -18.69 2.98
CA ASP A 79 -6.47 -19.91 2.97
C ASP A 79 -6.58 -20.56 1.57
N LYS A 80 -6.47 -19.75 0.51
CA LYS A 80 -6.52 -20.20 -0.88
C LYS A 80 -5.14 -20.46 -1.49
N GLY A 81 -4.06 -20.27 -0.72
CA GLY A 81 -2.69 -20.49 -1.17
C GLY A 81 -2.16 -19.42 -2.12
N PHE A 82 -2.77 -18.23 -2.12
CA PHE A 82 -2.26 -17.06 -2.83
C PHE A 82 -1.29 -16.28 -1.94
N ASP A 83 -0.40 -15.49 -2.56
CA ASP A 83 0.40 -14.51 -1.82
C ASP A 83 -0.53 -13.49 -1.14
N ASP A 84 -0.36 -13.30 0.17
CA ASP A 84 -1.26 -12.54 1.04
C ASP A 84 -1.00 -11.02 1.02
N GLN A 85 0.03 -10.60 0.28
CA GLN A 85 0.42 -9.20 0.09
C GLN A 85 -0.56 -8.49 -0.85
N LEU A 86 -0.98 -7.29 -0.47
CA LEU A 86 -1.95 -6.51 -1.24
C LEU A 86 -1.26 -5.59 -2.26
N ARG A 87 0.02 -5.27 -2.07
CA ARG A 87 0.77 -4.31 -2.91
C ARG A 87 0.84 -4.64 -4.39
N ASP A 88 0.71 -5.91 -4.76
CA ASP A 88 0.81 -6.39 -6.15
C ASP A 88 -0.56 -6.72 -6.77
N LYS A 89 -1.64 -6.58 -6.00
CA LYS A 89 -3.00 -6.94 -6.43
C LYS A 89 -3.78 -5.73 -6.88
N LYS A 90 -4.57 -5.93 -7.93
CA LYS A 90 -5.58 -4.97 -8.36
C LYS A 90 -6.88 -5.27 -7.65
N LEU A 91 -7.15 -4.58 -6.54
CA LEU A 91 -8.43 -4.73 -5.84
C LEU A 91 -9.40 -3.61 -6.28
N VAL A 92 -10.68 -3.97 -6.39
CA VAL A 92 -11.78 -3.05 -6.68
C VAL A 92 -12.76 -3.14 -5.52
N VAL A 93 -13.23 -1.98 -5.05
CA VAL A 93 -14.20 -1.89 -3.94
C VAL A 93 -15.53 -1.39 -4.49
N LEU A 94 -16.62 -2.10 -4.19
CA LEU A 94 -17.98 -1.72 -4.56
C LEU A 94 -18.93 -2.09 -3.40
N ASN A 95 -19.67 -1.12 -2.85
CA ASN A 95 -20.66 -1.36 -1.78
C ASN A 95 -20.14 -2.22 -0.61
N ASP A 96 -18.95 -1.90 -0.09
CA ASP A 96 -18.24 -2.66 0.97
C ASP A 96 -17.75 -4.07 0.58
N GLU A 97 -17.95 -4.49 -0.67
CA GLU A 97 -17.42 -5.72 -1.24
C GLU A 97 -16.06 -5.46 -1.91
N VAL A 98 -15.16 -6.44 -1.88
CA VAL A 98 -13.81 -6.31 -2.42
C VAL A 98 -13.54 -7.44 -3.41
N TYR A 99 -13.16 -7.05 -4.62
CA TYR A 99 -12.88 -7.95 -5.72
C TYR A 99 -11.40 -7.87 -6.07
N TRP A 100 -10.71 -9.01 -6.13
CA TRP A 100 -9.39 -9.08 -6.73
C TRP A 100 -9.53 -9.34 -8.23
N VAL A 101 -9.07 -8.38 -9.04
CA VAL A 101 -9.03 -8.51 -10.49
C VAL A 101 -7.76 -9.26 -10.87
N MET A 102 -7.94 -10.51 -11.31
CA MET A 102 -6.83 -11.30 -11.84
C MET A 102 -6.31 -10.67 -13.14
N PRO A 103 -5.00 -10.81 -13.44
CA PRO A 103 -4.36 -10.19 -14.60
C PRO A 103 -4.73 -10.81 -15.97
N ASP A 104 -5.85 -11.53 -16.05
CA ASP A 104 -6.53 -11.93 -17.28
C ASP A 104 -7.47 -10.76 -17.66
N TRP A 105 -7.13 -10.02 -18.71
CA TRP A 105 -7.83 -8.79 -19.12
C TRP A 105 -8.93 -9.05 -20.16
N SER A 106 -9.32 -10.31 -20.39
CA SER A 106 -10.23 -10.67 -21.48
C SER A 106 -11.68 -10.24 -21.21
N ASP A 107 -12.10 -10.21 -19.94
CA ASP A 107 -13.52 -10.33 -19.58
C ASP A 107 -14.08 -9.18 -18.71
N PHE A 108 -13.45 -8.01 -18.66
CA PHE A 108 -13.93 -6.97 -17.74
C PHE A 108 -15.26 -6.31 -18.21
N PRO A 109 -16.33 -6.32 -17.41
CA PRO A 109 -17.56 -5.58 -17.74
C PRO A 109 -17.34 -4.07 -17.57
N ARG A 110 -17.78 -3.29 -18.55
CA ARG A 110 -17.73 -1.82 -18.51
C ARG A 110 -18.78 -1.30 -17.52
N VAL A 111 -18.35 -0.57 -16.50
CA VAL A 111 -19.26 0.03 -15.50
C VAL A 111 -19.47 1.52 -15.79
N ILE A 112 -20.73 1.93 -15.93
CA ILE A 112 -21.14 3.31 -16.18
C ILE A 112 -22.01 3.78 -15.02
N LYS A 113 -21.73 4.98 -14.48
CA LYS A 113 -22.56 5.58 -13.44
C LYS A 113 -23.88 6.05 -14.05
N VAL A 114 -24.98 5.43 -13.65
CA VAL A 114 -26.32 5.72 -14.21
C VAL A 114 -27.18 6.62 -13.31
N ALA A 115 -26.88 6.72 -12.02
CA ALA A 115 -27.59 7.61 -11.09
C ALA A 115 -26.74 7.91 -9.85
N ASP A 116 -26.91 9.10 -9.26
CA ASP A 116 -26.55 9.37 -7.87
C ASP A 116 -27.47 10.43 -7.25
N LYS A 117 -27.39 10.61 -5.92
CA LYS A 117 -28.24 11.53 -5.16
C LYS A 117 -27.99 13.02 -5.47
N ARG A 118 -26.86 13.37 -6.10
CA ARG A 118 -26.45 14.74 -6.42
C ARG A 118 -26.54 15.05 -7.91
N ASN A 119 -27.00 14.07 -8.71
CA ASN A 119 -27.01 14.06 -10.16
C ASN A 119 -25.65 14.37 -10.82
N GLN A 120 -24.54 13.98 -10.17
CA GLN A 120 -23.18 14.30 -10.63
C GLN A 120 -22.52 13.11 -11.33
N GLY A 121 -21.86 13.35 -12.48
CA GLY A 121 -21.06 12.32 -13.16
C GLY A 121 -21.87 11.15 -13.74
N ILE A 122 -23.16 11.34 -14.01
CA ILE A 122 -23.99 10.38 -14.74
C ILE A 122 -23.45 10.24 -16.17
N GLY A 123 -23.38 9.02 -16.68
CA GLY A 123 -22.83 8.69 -18.01
C GLY A 123 -21.30 8.57 -18.03
N GLN A 124 -20.61 8.83 -16.92
CA GLN A 124 -19.17 8.60 -16.83
C GLN A 124 -18.88 7.11 -16.64
N TYR A 125 -17.87 6.61 -17.34
CA TYR A 125 -17.24 5.35 -16.98
C TYR A 125 -16.52 5.54 -15.65
N ILE A 126 -16.87 4.73 -14.66
CA ILE A 126 -16.24 4.82 -13.35
C ILE A 126 -15.53 3.51 -13.07
N LEU A 127 -14.23 3.62 -12.93
CA LEU A 127 -13.36 2.60 -12.37
C LEU A 127 -12.68 3.27 -11.17
N ILE A 128 -13.06 2.91 -9.95
CA ILE A 128 -12.23 3.27 -8.79
C ILE A 128 -11.10 2.25 -8.77
N THR A 129 -10.03 2.59 -9.47
CA THR A 129 -8.77 1.83 -9.45
C THR A 129 -8.06 2.13 -8.13
N ILE A 130 -7.74 1.09 -7.36
CA ILE A 130 -6.63 1.25 -6.41
C ILE A 130 -5.38 1.55 -7.22
N PRO A 131 -4.53 2.49 -6.77
CA PRO A 131 -3.31 2.81 -7.48
C PRO A 131 -2.52 1.52 -7.71
N SER A 132 -2.16 1.28 -8.96
CA SER A 132 -1.24 0.21 -9.34
C SER A 132 0.05 0.30 -8.53
N LEU A 133 0.77 -0.81 -8.36
CA LEU A 133 2.10 -0.82 -7.72
C LEU A 133 3.01 0.29 -8.27
N PHE A 134 2.91 0.53 -9.57
CA PHE A 134 3.64 1.58 -10.25
C PHE A 134 3.26 3.00 -9.78
N GLU A 135 1.98 3.29 -9.66
CA GLU A 135 1.49 4.57 -9.12
C GLU A 135 1.89 4.73 -7.65
N ILE A 136 1.80 3.67 -6.84
CA ILE A 136 2.27 3.64 -5.45
C ILE A 136 3.76 3.99 -5.38
N VAL A 137 4.59 3.40 -6.24
CA VAL A 137 6.03 3.72 -6.34
C VAL A 137 6.21 5.20 -6.67
N ASN A 138 5.56 5.71 -7.72
CA ASN A 138 5.67 7.12 -8.12
C ASN A 138 5.29 8.08 -6.98
N GLU A 139 4.24 7.78 -6.24
CA GLU A 139 3.84 8.61 -5.11
C GLU A 139 4.82 8.56 -3.94
N ILE A 140 5.45 7.40 -3.66
CA ILE A 140 6.49 7.28 -2.63
C ILE A 140 7.72 8.10 -3.03
N TRP A 141 8.12 8.09 -4.30
CA TRP A 141 9.21 8.94 -4.80
C TRP A 141 8.89 10.42 -4.62
N LYS A 142 7.68 10.86 -4.98
CA LYS A 142 7.23 12.24 -4.71
C LYS A 142 7.21 12.58 -3.22
N ALA A 143 6.86 11.63 -2.36
CA ALA A 143 6.89 11.83 -0.91
C ALA A 143 8.32 11.97 -0.37
N ALA A 144 9.26 11.19 -0.90
CA ALA A 144 10.68 11.29 -0.57
C ALA A 144 11.26 12.66 -0.95
N GLU A 145 10.93 13.17 -2.14
CA GLU A 145 11.38 14.48 -2.62
C GLU A 145 10.89 15.65 -1.76
N ARG A 146 9.73 15.51 -1.11
CA ARG A 146 9.10 16.55 -0.31
C ARG A 146 9.37 16.43 1.19
N SER A 147 10.07 15.38 1.63
CA SER A 147 10.22 15.07 3.05
C SER A 147 11.49 15.71 3.61
N GLU A 148 11.35 16.44 4.72
CA GLU A 148 12.48 16.98 5.50
C GLU A 148 13.26 15.90 6.27
N VAL A 149 12.69 14.71 6.40
CA VAL A 149 13.27 13.59 7.17
C VAL A 149 14.05 12.62 6.28
N ILE A 150 13.76 12.60 4.98
CA ILE A 150 14.38 11.67 4.03
C ILE A 150 15.61 12.30 3.38
N ASN A 151 16.77 11.68 3.56
CA ASN A 151 17.93 11.97 2.72
C ASN A 151 17.74 11.32 1.33
N LEU A 152 17.67 12.15 0.30
CA LEU A 152 17.29 11.75 -1.06
C LEU A 152 18.31 10.80 -1.72
N GLU A 153 19.61 11.03 -1.53
CA GLU A 153 20.66 10.17 -2.09
C GLU A 153 20.68 8.79 -1.41
N SER A 154 20.55 8.74 -0.09
CA SER A 154 20.39 7.49 0.66
C SER A 154 19.10 6.75 0.29
N PHE A 155 18.01 7.48 0.05
CA PHE A 155 16.74 6.89 -0.39
C PHE A 155 16.88 6.19 -1.75
N LYS A 156 17.51 6.83 -2.74
CA LYS A 156 17.73 6.25 -4.08
C LYS A 156 18.47 4.91 -4.04
N GLN A 157 19.38 4.73 -3.08
CA GLN A 157 20.12 3.48 -2.90
C GLN A 157 19.29 2.37 -2.25
N ARG A 158 18.35 2.74 -1.36
CA ARG A 158 17.49 1.78 -0.63
C ARG A 158 16.22 1.43 -1.39
N ALA A 159 15.73 2.32 -2.25
CA ALA A 159 14.57 2.08 -3.10
C ALA A 159 14.90 1.04 -4.18
N LYS A 160 14.20 -0.10 -4.18
CA LYS A 160 14.43 -1.18 -5.15
C LYS A 160 13.66 -1.01 -6.46
N ALA A 161 12.81 0.01 -6.56
CA ALA A 161 12.02 0.32 -7.75
C ALA A 161 12.15 1.80 -8.12
N LYS A 162 12.28 2.08 -9.42
CA LYS A 162 12.36 3.45 -9.96
C LYS A 162 10.97 3.95 -10.37
N PRO A 163 10.71 5.27 -10.29
CA PRO A 163 9.51 5.84 -10.86
C PRO A 163 9.60 5.72 -12.39
N ARG A 164 8.47 5.62 -13.07
CA ARG A 164 8.39 5.74 -14.53
C ARG A 164 7.47 6.92 -14.83
N LEU A 165 7.55 7.43 -16.04
CA LEU A 165 6.66 8.48 -16.51
C LEU A 165 5.28 7.87 -16.81
N ILE A 166 4.24 8.56 -16.35
CA ILE A 166 2.88 8.32 -16.83
C ILE A 166 2.85 8.95 -18.23
N ALA A 167 2.69 8.12 -19.26
CA ALA A 167 2.47 8.57 -20.63
C ALA A 167 1.05 9.11 -20.79
#